data_AF-A0A6I2JST5-F1
#
_entry.id   AF-A0A6I2JST5-F1
#
_cell.length_a   1.000
_cell.length_b   1.000
_cell.length_c   1.000
_cell.angle_alpha   90.00
_cell.angle_beta   90.00
_cell.angle_gamma   90.00
#
_symmetry.space_group_name_H-M   'P 1'
#
loop_
_entity.id
_entity.type
_entity.pdbx_description
1 polymer ?
#
loop_
_entity_poly.entity_id
_entity_poly.type
_entity_poly.pdbx_seq_one_letter_code
_entity_poly.pdbx_strand_id
1 'polypeptide(L)'
;MASSLSLLLGLRFSRGRRRGGMVSLISIISTIGIALGVAVLIIGLSAMNGFERELNNRILAVVPHGEIEPVNQPFRNWQPMIAPIEQVAGIAAAAPYINFTGLIESGAKLQALQVKGVDPQQEARLSALPSFVAGDAWSQFAAGKQQIILGGGIAKSLNVKKGDWITIMIPNNDGENKLLQPKRIRLQVSGVLQLSGMLDHSLALVPLADAQKYLDMGDSVSGIALKMNDPFQAQKLVRDAGEVTHSYVYIKSWIGTYGYMYRDIQMIRAIMYLAMVLVIGVACFNIVSTLVMAVKDKSSDIAVLRTLGAKDGLIRAIFIWYGLLAGLLGSVSGVVVGVLVALNLTPVMRVFEHITGHQLLAGDIYFIDFLPSELHWIDVISVLGTAIVLSLIASWYPARRASRIDPARVLSGQ
;
A
#
# COMPACT_ATOMS: atom_id res chain seq x y z
N MET A 1 8.74 -4.13 -48.19
CA MET A 1 10.15 -4.49 -48.48
C MET A 1 11.16 -3.67 -47.67
N ALA A 2 11.05 -2.34 -47.56
CA ALA A 2 12.01 -1.52 -46.79
C ALA A 2 12.07 -1.84 -45.28
N SER A 3 10.94 -2.18 -44.65
CA SER A 3 10.85 -2.57 -43.23
C SER A 3 11.63 -3.86 -42.91
N SER A 4 11.57 -4.85 -43.80
CA SER A 4 12.32 -6.11 -43.66
C SER A 4 13.83 -5.88 -43.80
N LEU A 5 14.27 -5.00 -44.70
CA LEU A 5 15.68 -4.66 -44.88
C LEU A 5 16.22 -3.87 -43.68
N SER A 6 15.47 -2.87 -43.19
CA SER A 6 15.88 -2.07 -42.03
C SER A 6 15.98 -2.89 -40.75
N LEU A 7 15.07 -3.86 -40.55
CA LEU A 7 15.11 -4.77 -39.42
C LEU A 7 16.36 -5.67 -39.46
N LEU A 8 16.63 -6.29 -40.62
CA LEU A 8 17.81 -7.15 -40.80
C LEU A 8 19.12 -6.38 -40.61
N LEU A 9 19.19 -5.15 -41.12
CA LEU A 9 20.34 -4.26 -40.93
C LEU A 9 20.48 -3.82 -39.46
N GLY A 10 19.37 -3.50 -38.78
CA GLY A 10 19.35 -3.18 -37.36
C GLY A 10 19.86 -4.34 -36.48
N LEU A 11 19.37 -5.57 -36.75
CA LEU A 11 19.83 -6.79 -36.08
C LEU A 11 21.32 -7.08 -36.35
N ARG A 12 21.79 -6.83 -37.58
CA ARG A 12 23.19 -7.03 -37.94
C ARG A 12 24.09 -5.97 -37.30
N PHE A 13 23.62 -4.73 -37.17
CA PHE A 13 24.33 -3.69 -36.44
C PHE A 13 24.41 -3.98 -34.94
N SER A 14 23.38 -4.58 -34.33
CA SER A 14 23.41 -4.96 -32.91
C SER A 14 24.29 -6.19 -32.64
N ARG A 15 24.31 -7.17 -33.55
CA ARG A 15 25.15 -8.39 -33.45
C ARG A 15 26.56 -8.23 -34.02
N GLY A 16 26.86 -7.12 -34.68
CA GLY A 16 28.06 -6.91 -35.48
C GLY A 16 29.35 -6.77 -34.66
N ARG A 17 29.94 -7.90 -34.25
CA ARG A 17 31.31 -7.99 -33.73
C ARG A 17 32.33 -7.64 -34.83
N ARG A 18 32.93 -6.44 -34.78
CA ARG A 18 34.26 -6.19 -35.38
C ARG A 18 35.12 -5.36 -34.44
N ARG A 19 36.29 -5.92 -34.10
CA ARG A 19 37.57 -5.38 -33.56
C ARG A 19 37.62 -4.27 -32.49
N GLY A 20 36.55 -3.57 -32.15
CA GLY A 20 36.53 -2.59 -31.05
C GLY A 20 35.70 -3.08 -29.87
N GLY A 21 36.35 -3.54 -28.79
CA GLY A 21 35.65 -4.02 -27.57
C GLY A 21 34.75 -2.97 -26.89
N MET A 22 35.01 -1.68 -27.12
CA MET A 22 34.24 -0.57 -26.51
C MET A 22 32.76 -0.54 -26.93
N VAL A 23 32.42 -0.81 -28.20
CA VAL A 23 31.02 -0.70 -28.68
C VAL A 23 30.13 -1.78 -28.06
N SER A 24 30.65 -3.00 -27.92
CA SER A 24 29.94 -4.11 -27.27
C SER A 24 29.73 -3.84 -25.78
N LEU A 25 30.72 -3.27 -25.11
CA LEU A 25 30.66 -2.97 -23.68
C LEU A 25 29.60 -1.91 -23.36
N ILE A 26 29.49 -0.88 -24.20
CA ILE A 26 28.52 0.21 -24.02
C ILE A 26 27.09 -0.26 -24.26
N SER A 27 26.87 -1.11 -25.27
CA SER A 27 25.56 -1.73 -25.49
C SER A 27 25.14 -2.63 -24.31
N ILE A 28 26.08 -3.36 -23.70
CA ILE A 28 25.81 -4.19 -22.51
C ILE A 28 25.46 -3.31 -21.32
N ILE A 29 26.26 -2.28 -21.02
CA ILE A 29 25.99 -1.33 -19.93
C ILE A 29 24.64 -0.66 -20.10
N SER A 30 24.27 -0.30 -21.34
CA SER A 30 22.98 0.30 -21.61
C SER A 30 21.83 -0.65 -21.37
N THR A 31 21.95 -1.89 -21.87
CA THR A 31 20.93 -2.92 -21.67
C THR A 31 20.74 -3.21 -20.18
N ILE A 32 21.84 -3.27 -19.41
CA ILE A 32 21.81 -3.42 -17.95
C ILE A 32 21.12 -2.20 -17.30
N GLY A 33 21.42 -0.98 -17.74
CA GLY A 33 20.79 0.23 -17.21
C GLY A 33 19.28 0.25 -17.41
N ILE A 34 18.80 -0.13 -18.60
CA ILE A 34 17.37 -0.26 -18.91
C ILE A 34 16.75 -1.39 -18.08
N ALA A 35 17.41 -2.55 -18.01
CA ALA A 35 16.94 -3.70 -17.23
C ALA A 35 16.81 -3.36 -15.75
N LEU A 36 17.82 -2.69 -15.17
CA LEU A 36 17.81 -2.24 -13.78
C LEU A 36 16.68 -1.24 -13.55
N GLY A 37 16.50 -0.25 -14.43
CA GLY A 37 15.42 0.72 -14.31
C GLY A 37 14.06 0.05 -14.31
N VAL A 38 13.78 -0.84 -15.26
CA VAL A 38 12.53 -1.59 -15.33
C VAL A 38 12.33 -2.50 -14.12
N ALA A 39 13.37 -3.19 -13.66
CA ALA A 39 13.30 -4.03 -12.47
C ALA A 39 12.94 -3.22 -11.21
N VAL A 40 13.61 -2.09 -11.00
CA VAL A 40 13.36 -1.20 -9.85
C VAL A 40 11.92 -0.66 -9.86
N LEU A 41 11.40 -0.30 -11.03
CA LEU A 41 10.01 0.15 -11.16
C LEU A 41 9.00 -0.94 -10.75
N ILE A 42 9.20 -2.18 -11.24
CA ILE A 42 8.32 -3.31 -10.91
C ILE A 42 8.40 -3.64 -9.42
N ILE A 43 9.60 -3.69 -8.85
CA ILE A 43 9.80 -3.95 -7.42
C ILE A 43 9.12 -2.87 -6.59
N GLY A 44 9.30 -1.60 -6.96
CA GLY A 44 8.73 -0.46 -6.25
C GLY A 44 7.20 -0.45 -6.25
N LEU A 45 6.58 -0.68 -7.42
CA LEU A 45 5.13 -0.80 -7.53
C LEU A 45 4.60 -2.00 -6.75
N SER A 46 5.28 -3.15 -6.85
CA SER A 46 4.86 -4.36 -6.12
C SER A 46 4.95 -4.19 -4.60
N ALA A 47 5.98 -3.51 -4.11
CA ALA A 47 6.11 -3.19 -2.68
C ALA A 47 4.97 -2.26 -2.21
N MET A 48 4.60 -1.27 -3.04
CA MET A 48 3.49 -0.36 -2.73
C MET A 48 2.14 -1.10 -2.69
N ASN A 49 1.88 -1.97 -3.66
CA ASN A 49 0.68 -2.81 -3.68
C ASN A 49 0.63 -3.72 -2.46
N GLY A 50 1.76 -4.34 -2.10
CA GLY A 50 1.89 -5.18 -0.91
C GLY A 50 1.58 -4.41 0.38
N PHE A 51 2.06 -3.17 0.48
CA PHE A 51 1.77 -2.30 1.62
C PHE A 51 0.29 -1.96 1.69
N GLU A 52 -0.33 -1.59 0.57
CA GLU A 52 -1.76 -1.27 0.48
C GLU A 52 -2.63 -2.48 0.89
N ARG A 53 -2.26 -3.68 0.44
CA ARG A 53 -2.92 -4.92 0.88
C ARG A 53 -2.79 -5.13 2.38
N GLU A 54 -1.61 -4.95 2.94
CA GLU A 54 -1.40 -5.21 4.37
C GLU A 54 -2.14 -4.20 5.25
N LEU A 55 -2.20 -2.94 4.82
CA LEU A 55 -3.04 -1.93 5.44
C LEU A 55 -4.52 -2.34 5.43
N ASN A 56 -5.03 -2.78 4.27
CA ASN A 56 -6.42 -3.21 4.11
C ASN A 56 -6.72 -4.44 4.98
N ASN A 57 -5.83 -5.43 5.00
CA ASN A 57 -6.07 -6.73 5.63
C ASN A 57 -5.82 -6.76 7.15
N ARG A 58 -5.04 -5.83 7.71
CA ARG A 58 -4.76 -5.78 9.15
C ARG A 58 -5.43 -4.62 9.86
N ILE A 59 -5.28 -3.41 9.33
CA ILE A 59 -5.72 -2.20 10.02
C ILE A 59 -7.16 -1.89 9.66
N LEU A 60 -7.44 -1.72 8.37
CA LEU A 60 -8.79 -1.37 7.90
C LEU A 60 -9.76 -2.54 8.00
N ALA A 61 -9.25 -3.78 8.08
CA ALA A 61 -10.07 -4.94 8.39
C ALA A 61 -10.71 -4.86 9.80
N VAL A 62 -10.10 -4.13 10.73
CA VAL A 62 -10.44 -4.14 12.16
C VAL A 62 -11.05 -2.80 12.60
N VAL A 63 -10.54 -1.71 12.06
CA VAL A 63 -11.00 -0.36 12.36
C VAL A 63 -12.25 -0.03 11.53
N PRO A 64 -13.30 0.58 12.12
CA PRO A 64 -14.43 1.10 11.35
C PRO A 64 -13.96 2.07 10.25
N HIS A 65 -14.45 1.91 9.02
CA HIS A 65 -14.11 2.83 7.94
C HIS A 65 -14.72 4.22 8.19
N GLY A 66 -15.85 4.26 8.90
CA GLY A 66 -16.49 5.49 9.33
C GLY A 66 -17.29 5.34 10.61
N GLU A 67 -17.55 6.46 11.26
CA GLU A 67 -18.39 6.54 12.45
C GLU A 67 -19.30 7.76 12.34
N ILE A 68 -20.55 7.58 12.76
CA ILE A 68 -21.56 8.62 12.90
C ILE A 68 -21.87 8.76 14.38
N GLU A 69 -21.64 9.94 14.93
CA GLU A 69 -21.92 10.27 16.32
C GLU A 69 -22.93 11.42 16.38
N PRO A 70 -23.88 11.44 17.33
CA PRO A 70 -24.80 12.55 17.47
C PRO A 70 -24.05 13.79 17.98
N VAL A 71 -24.51 14.98 17.61
CA VAL A 71 -23.95 16.22 18.19
C VAL A 71 -24.21 16.27 19.71
N ASN A 72 -25.38 15.80 20.15
CA ASN A 72 -25.74 15.69 21.56
C ASN A 72 -25.71 14.21 21.99
N GLN A 73 -24.70 13.81 22.75
CA GLN A 73 -24.64 12.46 23.32
C GLN A 73 -25.58 12.29 24.52
N PRO A 74 -26.11 11.07 24.77
CA PRO A 74 -25.88 9.83 24.01
C PRO A 74 -26.81 9.70 22.78
N PHE A 75 -26.46 8.82 21.84
CA PHE A 75 -27.27 8.57 20.63
C PHE A 75 -28.52 7.75 20.98
N ARG A 76 -29.66 8.45 21.09
CA ARG A 76 -30.97 7.84 21.33
C ARG A 76 -31.68 7.52 20.02
N ASN A 77 -32.53 6.50 20.01
CA ASN A 77 -33.34 6.08 18.85
C ASN A 77 -32.51 5.84 17.58
N TRP A 78 -31.35 5.20 17.70
CA TRP A 78 -30.43 4.94 16.60
C TRP A 78 -30.88 3.75 15.72
N GLN A 79 -31.67 2.82 16.27
CA GLN A 79 -32.07 1.57 15.63
C GLN A 79 -32.73 1.78 14.24
N PRO A 80 -33.68 2.72 14.07
CA PRO A 80 -34.31 2.96 12.77
C PRO A 80 -33.36 3.55 11.72
N MET A 81 -32.20 4.09 12.13
CA MET A 81 -31.24 4.73 11.22
C MET A 81 -30.35 3.70 10.51
N ILE A 82 -30.21 2.49 11.05
CA ILE A 82 -29.33 1.45 10.48
C ILE A 82 -29.74 1.07 9.06
N ALA A 83 -31.03 0.78 8.83
CA ALA A 83 -31.48 0.32 7.52
C ALA A 83 -31.31 1.36 6.40
N PRO A 84 -31.67 2.66 6.58
CA PRO A 84 -31.38 3.70 5.59
C PRO A 84 -29.88 3.88 5.33
N ILE A 85 -29.04 3.79 6.37
CA ILE A 85 -27.57 3.86 6.22
C ILE A 85 -27.06 2.70 5.36
N GLU A 86 -27.49 1.46 5.63
CA GLU A 86 -27.07 0.28 4.86
C GLU A 86 -27.56 0.30 3.40
N GLN A 87 -28.57 1.10 3.06
CA GLN A 87 -29.05 1.30 1.69
C GLN A 87 -28.19 2.26 0.86
N VAL A 88 -27.28 3.03 1.49
CA VAL A 88 -26.38 3.93 0.76
C VAL A 88 -25.38 3.11 -0.05
N ALA A 89 -25.32 3.40 -1.35
CA ALA A 89 -24.44 2.68 -2.28
C ALA A 89 -22.96 2.78 -1.84
N GLY A 90 -22.34 1.64 -1.57
CA GLY A 90 -20.94 1.55 -1.11
C GLY A 90 -20.78 1.25 0.39
N ILE A 91 -21.86 1.32 1.17
CA ILE A 91 -21.88 0.86 2.57
C ILE A 91 -22.19 -0.63 2.60
N ALA A 92 -21.35 -1.38 3.30
CA ALA A 92 -21.42 -2.84 3.39
C ALA A 92 -22.16 -3.32 4.64
N ALA A 93 -22.01 -2.59 5.75
CA ALA A 93 -22.65 -2.89 7.02
C ALA A 93 -22.62 -1.66 7.94
N ALA A 94 -23.60 -1.56 8.83
CA ALA A 94 -23.60 -0.61 9.94
C ALA A 94 -23.86 -1.34 11.27
N ALA A 95 -23.21 -0.88 12.34
CA ALA A 95 -23.40 -1.47 13.67
C ALA A 95 -23.31 -0.40 14.77
N PRO A 96 -24.14 -0.50 15.82
CA PRO A 96 -24.02 0.36 16.99
C PRO A 96 -22.73 0.07 17.77
N TYR A 97 -22.16 1.09 18.40
CA TYR A 97 -21.08 0.90 19.36
C TYR A 97 -21.19 1.88 20.52
N ILE A 98 -20.58 1.47 21.63
CA ILE A 98 -20.31 2.35 22.77
C ILE A 98 -18.81 2.49 22.92
N ASN A 99 -18.34 3.69 23.21
CA ASN A 99 -16.93 3.97 23.37
C ASN A 99 -16.69 4.75 24.65
N PHE A 100 -15.82 4.25 25.52
CA PHE A 100 -15.46 4.90 26.78
C PHE A 100 -14.04 4.58 27.20
N THR A 101 -13.43 5.48 27.95
CA THR A 101 -12.09 5.27 28.52
C THR A 101 -12.24 4.63 29.91
N GLY A 102 -11.42 3.63 30.19
CA GLY A 102 -11.37 2.97 31.49
C GLY A 102 -9.93 2.74 31.95
N LEU A 103 -9.76 2.61 33.26
CA LEU A 103 -8.50 2.24 33.90
C LEU A 103 -8.63 0.80 34.40
N ILE A 104 -7.90 -0.13 33.78
CA ILE A 104 -7.88 -1.53 34.22
C ILE A 104 -6.84 -1.71 35.31
N GLU A 105 -7.22 -2.46 36.33
CA GLU A 105 -6.44 -2.85 37.49
C GLU A 105 -6.34 -4.37 37.58
N SER A 106 -5.11 -4.87 37.70
CA SER A 106 -4.80 -6.25 38.04
C SER A 106 -3.67 -6.28 39.08
N GLY A 107 -4.01 -6.55 40.33
CA GLY A 107 -3.08 -6.44 41.46
C GLY A 107 -2.54 -5.02 41.59
N ALA A 108 -1.21 -4.85 41.50
CA ALA A 108 -0.55 -3.54 41.58
C ALA A 108 -0.41 -2.83 40.22
N LYS A 109 -0.81 -3.47 39.11
CA LYS A 109 -0.65 -2.91 37.77
C LYS A 109 -1.91 -2.18 37.33
N LEU A 110 -1.72 -0.97 36.80
CA LEU A 110 -2.77 -0.10 36.29
C LEU A 110 -2.47 0.27 34.84
N GLN A 111 -3.47 0.22 33.97
CA GLN A 111 -3.34 0.64 32.58
C GLN A 111 -4.62 1.29 32.07
N ALA A 112 -4.48 2.51 31.54
CA ALA A 112 -5.58 3.20 30.85
C ALA A 112 -5.75 2.63 29.44
N LEU A 113 -6.99 2.49 29.00
CA LEU A 113 -7.33 1.98 27.68
C LEU A 113 -8.71 2.43 27.24
N GLN A 114 -8.96 2.28 25.95
CA GLN A 114 -10.24 2.51 25.33
C GLN A 114 -11.04 1.20 25.29
N VAL A 115 -12.25 1.24 25.83
CA VAL A 115 -13.19 0.12 25.79
C VAL A 115 -14.25 0.40 24.75
N LYS A 116 -14.43 -0.57 23.85
CA LYS A 116 -15.51 -0.57 22.86
C LYS A 116 -16.57 -1.60 23.24
N GLY A 117 -17.79 -1.12 23.48
CA GLY A 117 -18.98 -1.95 23.60
C GLY A 117 -19.49 -2.32 22.22
N VAL A 118 -19.53 -3.62 21.91
CA VAL A 118 -19.91 -4.14 20.58
C VAL A 118 -20.98 -5.21 20.68
N ASP A 119 -21.87 -5.25 19.69
CA ASP A 119 -22.76 -6.38 19.48
C ASP A 119 -21.98 -7.47 18.72
N PRO A 120 -21.77 -8.68 19.28
CA PRO A 120 -20.91 -9.69 18.66
C PRO A 120 -21.38 -10.15 17.27
N GLN A 121 -22.69 -10.13 17.01
CA GLN A 121 -23.25 -10.55 15.72
C GLN A 121 -23.12 -9.44 14.68
N GLN A 122 -23.39 -8.19 15.06
CA GLN A 122 -23.27 -7.06 14.16
C GLN A 122 -21.81 -6.71 13.87
N GLU A 123 -20.94 -6.79 14.88
CA GLU A 123 -19.50 -6.53 14.73
C GLU A 123 -18.84 -7.54 13.79
N ALA A 124 -19.29 -8.80 13.76
CA ALA A 124 -18.79 -9.79 12.81
C ALA A 124 -19.13 -9.47 11.33
N ARG A 125 -20.16 -8.66 11.08
CA ARG A 125 -20.46 -8.13 9.74
C ARG A 125 -19.61 -6.88 9.44
N LEU A 126 -19.34 -6.08 10.46
CA LEU A 126 -18.62 -4.81 10.38
C LEU A 126 -17.11 -5.01 10.17
N SER A 127 -16.46 -5.85 10.97
CA SER A 127 -15.00 -5.98 11.01
C SER A 127 -14.56 -7.44 11.06
N ALA A 128 -13.28 -7.65 10.76
CA ALA A 128 -12.60 -8.92 10.92
C ALA A 128 -12.10 -9.14 12.37
N LEU A 129 -12.46 -8.28 13.34
CA LEU A 129 -12.11 -8.49 14.76
C LEU A 129 -12.28 -9.93 15.26
N PRO A 130 -13.37 -10.65 14.93
CA PRO A 130 -13.55 -12.03 15.38
C PRO A 130 -12.40 -12.97 15.02
N SER A 131 -11.75 -12.79 13.86
CA SER A 131 -10.68 -13.68 13.40
C SER A 131 -9.33 -13.39 14.06
N PHE A 132 -9.17 -12.23 14.69
CA PHE A 132 -7.98 -11.86 15.45
C PHE A 132 -8.06 -12.23 16.93
N VAL A 133 -9.22 -12.73 17.40
CA VAL A 133 -9.39 -13.21 18.76
C VAL A 133 -8.94 -14.67 18.85
N ALA A 134 -8.04 -14.97 19.78
CA ALA A 134 -7.48 -16.31 19.90
C ALA A 134 -8.54 -17.36 20.34
N GLY A 135 -8.59 -18.46 19.59
CA GLY A 135 -9.41 -19.64 19.93
C GLY A 135 -10.90 -19.43 19.72
N ASP A 136 -11.70 -19.93 20.65
CA ASP A 136 -13.18 -19.93 20.62
C ASP A 136 -13.81 -18.74 21.36
N ALA A 137 -13.00 -17.81 21.89
CA ALA A 137 -13.46 -16.78 22.81
C ALA A 137 -14.54 -15.87 22.21
N TRP A 138 -14.43 -15.52 20.93
CA TRP A 138 -15.45 -14.71 20.25
C TRP A 138 -16.83 -15.40 20.20
N SER A 139 -16.86 -16.72 19.96
CA SER A 139 -18.11 -17.48 19.87
C SER A 139 -18.87 -17.55 21.19
N GLN A 140 -18.16 -17.41 22.31
CA GLN A 140 -18.72 -17.45 23.66
C GLN A 140 -18.99 -16.07 24.26
N PHE A 141 -18.53 -15.02 23.55
CA PHE A 141 -18.62 -13.63 23.94
C PHE A 141 -20.07 -13.15 23.89
N ALA A 142 -20.65 -12.93 25.07
CA ALA A 142 -22.06 -12.61 25.20
C ALA A 142 -22.32 -11.69 26.40
N ALA A 143 -23.36 -10.88 26.29
CA ALA A 143 -23.80 -9.99 27.36
C ALA A 143 -24.22 -10.76 28.63
N GLY A 144 -24.09 -10.10 29.78
CA GLY A 144 -24.48 -10.64 31.09
C GLY A 144 -23.46 -11.59 31.73
N LYS A 145 -22.37 -11.93 31.04
CA LYS A 145 -21.31 -12.80 31.55
C LYS A 145 -20.14 -12.04 32.18
N GLN A 146 -20.19 -10.70 32.22
CA GLN A 146 -19.11 -9.84 32.72
C GLN A 146 -17.77 -10.15 32.02
N GLN A 147 -17.82 -10.29 30.70
CA GLN A 147 -16.68 -10.70 29.89
C GLN A 147 -15.98 -9.50 29.25
N ILE A 148 -14.67 -9.59 29.14
CA ILE A 148 -13.84 -8.63 28.40
C ILE A 148 -12.88 -9.38 27.48
N ILE A 149 -12.65 -8.84 26.30
CA ILE A 149 -11.57 -9.26 25.40
C ILE A 149 -10.52 -8.14 25.43
N LEU A 150 -9.26 -8.49 25.71
CA LEU A 150 -8.16 -7.53 25.83
C LEU A 150 -7.24 -7.63 24.62
N GLY A 151 -6.70 -6.49 24.17
CA GLY A 151 -5.54 -6.47 23.27
C GLY A 151 -4.35 -7.23 23.85
N GLY A 152 -3.54 -7.83 22.98
CA GLY A 152 -2.44 -8.72 23.37
C GLY A 152 -1.35 -7.98 24.15
N GLY A 153 -1.10 -6.72 23.79
CA GLY A 153 -0.20 -5.82 24.52
C GLY A 153 -0.69 -5.52 25.94
N ILE A 154 -1.99 -5.25 26.13
CA ILE A 154 -2.60 -5.03 27.45
C ILE A 154 -2.48 -6.29 28.32
N ALA A 155 -2.83 -7.46 27.75
CA ALA A 155 -2.76 -8.73 28.47
C ALA A 155 -1.33 -9.04 28.95
N LYS A 156 -0.32 -8.80 28.11
CA LYS A 156 1.10 -8.95 28.46
C LYS A 156 1.53 -7.95 29.55
N SER A 157 1.21 -6.67 29.39
CA SER A 157 1.55 -5.62 30.36
C SER A 157 1.00 -5.93 31.76
N LEU A 158 -0.28 -6.33 31.82
CA LEU A 158 -0.95 -6.69 33.06
C LEU A 158 -0.59 -8.09 33.58
N ASN A 159 0.11 -8.91 32.78
CA ASN A 159 0.42 -10.32 33.06
C ASN A 159 -0.83 -11.16 33.36
N VAL A 160 -1.87 -11.00 32.53
CA VAL A 160 -3.14 -11.72 32.65
C VAL A 160 -3.38 -12.64 31.45
N LYS A 161 -4.15 -13.69 31.66
CA LYS A 161 -4.51 -14.70 30.67
C LYS A 161 -6.03 -14.90 30.60
N LYS A 162 -6.49 -15.64 29.58
CA LYS A 162 -7.90 -16.09 29.49
C LYS A 162 -8.28 -16.81 30.80
N GLY A 163 -9.40 -16.41 31.39
CA GLY A 163 -9.94 -16.93 32.65
C GLY A 163 -9.69 -16.03 33.86
N ASP A 164 -8.69 -15.15 33.80
CA ASP A 164 -8.35 -14.25 34.91
C ASP A 164 -9.41 -13.17 35.11
N TRP A 165 -9.50 -12.68 36.34
CA TRP A 165 -10.39 -11.58 36.70
C TRP A 165 -9.61 -10.29 36.85
N ILE A 166 -10.15 -9.22 36.28
CA ILE A 166 -9.62 -7.86 36.39
C ILE A 166 -10.72 -6.91 36.86
N THR A 167 -10.31 -5.73 37.34
CA THR A 167 -11.25 -4.66 37.67
C THR A 167 -11.06 -3.52 36.69
N ILE A 168 -12.13 -3.05 36.07
CA ILE A 168 -12.11 -1.80 35.31
C ILE A 168 -12.72 -0.69 36.16
N MET A 169 -12.04 0.44 36.21
CA MET A 169 -12.51 1.67 36.82
C MET A 169 -12.95 2.63 35.72
N ILE A 170 -14.20 3.06 35.78
CA ILE A 170 -14.80 3.96 34.81
C ILE A 170 -15.15 5.27 35.53
N PRO A 171 -14.81 6.44 34.95
CA PRO A 171 -15.23 7.72 35.51
C PRO A 171 -16.74 7.76 35.71
N ASN A 172 -17.17 8.25 36.88
CA ASN A 172 -18.58 8.39 37.22
C ASN A 172 -18.90 9.89 37.22
N ASN A 173 -19.64 10.34 36.20
CA ASN A 173 -20.09 11.72 36.10
C ASN A 173 -21.60 11.75 36.25
N ASP A 174 -22.07 12.41 37.30
CA ASP A 174 -23.44 12.91 37.34
C ASP A 174 -23.51 14.17 36.46
N GLY A 175 -24.67 14.44 35.86
CA GLY A 175 -24.91 15.59 34.98
C GLY A 175 -24.64 16.95 35.64
N GLU A 176 -24.43 16.98 36.96
CA GLU A 176 -24.06 18.17 37.75
C GLU A 176 -22.54 18.36 37.95
N ASN A 177 -21.67 17.65 37.22
CA ASN A 177 -20.20 17.83 37.30
C ASN A 177 -19.60 17.57 38.70
N LYS A 178 -20.29 16.82 39.56
CA LYS A 178 -19.77 16.38 40.86
C LYS A 178 -18.75 15.25 40.66
N LEU A 179 -17.60 15.36 41.32
CA LEU A 179 -16.59 14.29 41.39
C LEU A 179 -17.13 13.14 42.23
N LEU A 180 -17.66 12.11 41.58
CA LEU A 180 -18.11 10.88 42.22
C LEU A 180 -16.99 9.82 42.23
N GLN A 181 -17.12 8.84 43.12
CA GLN A 181 -16.21 7.69 43.10
C GLN A 181 -16.35 6.93 41.77
N PRO A 182 -15.23 6.55 41.12
CA PRO A 182 -15.26 5.75 39.90
C PRO A 182 -16.04 4.45 40.10
N LYS A 183 -16.82 4.05 39.09
CA LYS A 183 -17.47 2.74 39.11
C LYS A 183 -16.40 1.66 38.92
N ARG A 184 -16.33 0.72 39.86
CA ARG A 184 -15.42 -0.44 39.80
C ARG A 184 -16.22 -1.66 39.35
N ILE A 185 -15.92 -2.17 38.17
CA ILE A 185 -16.61 -3.32 37.59
C ILE A 185 -15.61 -4.46 37.43
N ARG A 186 -15.96 -5.62 37.96
CA ARG A 186 -15.12 -6.81 37.86
C ARG A 186 -15.49 -7.58 36.59
N LEU A 187 -14.50 -7.88 35.76
CA LEU A 187 -14.66 -8.55 34.46
C LEU A 187 -13.72 -9.74 34.35
N GLN A 188 -14.18 -10.80 33.70
CA GLN A 188 -13.36 -11.96 33.38
C GLN A 188 -12.79 -11.84 31.97
N VAL A 189 -11.49 -12.05 31.83
CA VAL A 189 -10.79 -12.08 30.54
C VAL A 189 -11.26 -13.31 29.77
N SER A 190 -12.16 -13.11 28.81
CA SER A 190 -12.75 -14.17 27.99
C SER A 190 -11.87 -14.56 26.80
N GLY A 191 -11.05 -13.62 26.31
CA GLY A 191 -10.17 -13.81 25.18
C GLY A 191 -9.10 -12.73 25.08
N VAL A 192 -8.10 -13.00 24.25
CA VAL A 192 -7.04 -12.06 23.91
C VAL A 192 -7.07 -11.82 22.41
N LEU A 193 -7.15 -10.55 22.04
CA LEU A 193 -7.13 -10.05 20.67
C LEU A 193 -5.67 -9.84 20.27
N GLN A 194 -5.25 -10.39 19.13
CA GLN A 194 -3.87 -10.31 18.65
C GLN A 194 -3.79 -9.37 17.44
N LEU A 195 -3.67 -8.07 17.70
CA LEU A 195 -3.54 -7.01 16.70
C LEU A 195 -2.15 -6.38 16.78
N SER A 196 -1.24 -6.75 15.89
CA SER A 196 0.09 -6.13 15.82
C SER A 196 0.03 -4.59 15.82
N GLY A 197 0.89 -3.94 16.61
CA GLY A 197 1.02 -2.48 16.69
C GLY A 197 0.26 -1.82 17.86
N MET A 198 -0.08 -0.53 17.72
CA MET A 198 -0.59 0.29 18.84
C MET A 198 -1.99 -0.10 19.35
N LEU A 199 -2.82 -0.73 18.51
CA LEU A 199 -4.17 -1.16 18.90
C LEU A 199 -4.11 -2.26 19.97
N ASP A 200 -3.08 -3.10 19.96
CA ASP A 200 -2.88 -4.17 20.95
C ASP A 200 -2.67 -3.65 22.38
N HIS A 201 -2.25 -2.39 22.53
CA HIS A 201 -1.95 -1.77 23.82
C HIS A 201 -3.05 -0.83 24.33
N SER A 202 -4.08 -0.58 23.53
CA SER A 202 -5.07 0.46 23.82
C SER A 202 -6.53 0.03 23.69
N LEU A 203 -6.84 -1.13 23.11
CA LEU A 203 -8.21 -1.58 22.86
C LEU A 203 -8.64 -2.74 23.77
N ALA A 204 -9.84 -2.63 24.34
CA ALA A 204 -10.57 -3.75 24.91
C ALA A 204 -12.02 -3.77 24.41
N LEU A 205 -12.63 -4.95 24.36
CA LEU A 205 -14.01 -5.16 23.92
C LEU A 205 -14.86 -5.72 25.04
N VAL A 206 -16.07 -5.18 25.18
CA VAL A 206 -17.13 -5.71 26.05
C VAL A 206 -18.44 -5.84 25.25
N PRO A 207 -19.39 -6.70 25.65
CA PRO A 207 -20.68 -6.76 24.99
C PRO A 207 -21.42 -5.40 25.09
N LEU A 208 -22.09 -4.99 24.01
CA LEU A 208 -22.80 -3.71 23.93
C LEU A 208 -23.77 -3.49 25.09
N ALA A 209 -24.59 -4.50 25.39
CA ALA A 209 -25.57 -4.44 26.47
C ALA A 209 -24.93 -4.34 27.87
N ASP A 210 -23.71 -4.85 28.04
CA ASP A 210 -22.97 -4.70 29.28
C ASP A 210 -22.36 -3.28 29.38
N ALA A 211 -21.81 -2.75 28.29
CA ALA A 211 -21.36 -1.35 28.24
C ALA A 211 -22.50 -0.35 28.54
N GLN A 212 -23.70 -0.59 28.00
CA GLN A 212 -24.89 0.22 28.29
C GLN A 212 -25.21 0.27 29.79
N LYS A 213 -25.09 -0.87 30.48
CA LYS A 213 -25.30 -0.95 31.94
C LYS A 213 -24.18 -0.28 32.72
N TYR A 214 -22.92 -0.40 32.28
CA TYR A 214 -21.78 0.20 32.98
C TYR A 214 -21.84 1.73 32.99
N LEU A 215 -22.35 2.31 31.91
CA LEU A 215 -22.45 3.76 31.71
C LEU A 215 -23.85 4.33 31.99
N ASP A 216 -24.81 3.53 32.45
CA ASP A 216 -26.21 3.90 32.66
C ASP A 216 -26.88 4.55 31.42
N MET A 217 -26.58 4.04 30.22
CA MET A 217 -27.03 4.64 28.95
C MET A 217 -28.44 4.19 28.49
N GLY A 218 -29.05 3.22 29.18
CA GLY A 218 -30.26 2.55 28.72
C GLY A 218 -30.04 1.95 27.32
N ASP A 219 -30.98 2.19 26.39
CA ASP A 219 -30.87 1.71 24.99
C ASP A 219 -30.02 2.62 24.09
N SER A 220 -29.42 3.67 24.64
CA SER A 220 -28.61 4.62 23.88
C SER A 220 -27.21 4.06 23.58
N VAL A 221 -26.56 4.61 22.56
CA VAL A 221 -25.19 4.22 22.16
C VAL A 221 -24.31 5.46 21.96
N SER A 222 -22.99 5.28 21.78
CA SER A 222 -22.09 6.40 21.48
C SER A 222 -22.19 6.80 20.01
N GLY A 223 -22.33 5.82 19.11
CA GLY A 223 -22.36 6.07 17.67
C GLY A 223 -22.77 4.84 16.86
N ILE A 224 -22.81 5.03 15.55
CA ILE A 224 -22.98 3.97 14.54
C ILE A 224 -21.68 3.88 13.76
N ALA A 225 -21.05 2.71 13.78
CA ALA A 225 -19.85 2.40 13.01
C ALA A 225 -20.24 1.82 11.65
N LEU A 226 -19.44 2.12 10.63
CA LEU A 226 -19.72 1.81 9.22
C LEU A 226 -18.58 1.01 8.61
N LYS A 227 -18.95 -0.02 7.85
CA LYS A 227 -18.09 -0.72 6.90
C LYS A 227 -18.44 -0.29 5.49
N MET A 228 -17.43 -0.13 4.66
CA MET A 228 -17.58 0.25 3.25
C MET A 228 -16.89 -0.75 2.34
N ASN A 229 -17.37 -0.85 1.11
CA ASN A 229 -16.74 -1.68 0.08
C ASN A 229 -15.35 -1.16 -0.30
N ASP A 230 -15.19 0.16 -0.34
CA ASP A 230 -13.90 0.84 -0.58
C ASP A 230 -13.59 1.76 0.61
N PRO A 231 -12.62 1.39 1.48
CA PRO A 231 -12.22 2.21 2.60
C PRO A 231 -11.70 3.59 2.19
N PHE A 232 -11.10 3.75 1.01
CA PHE A 232 -10.52 5.02 0.57
C PHE A 232 -11.57 6.04 0.15
N GLN A 233 -12.82 5.61 -0.06
CA GLN A 233 -13.97 6.50 -0.27
C GLN A 233 -14.68 6.90 1.03
N ALA A 234 -14.11 6.57 2.19
CA ALA A 234 -14.78 6.75 3.48
C ALA A 234 -15.26 8.18 3.72
N GLN A 235 -14.45 9.20 3.44
CA GLN A 235 -14.86 10.58 3.72
C GLN A 235 -16.14 10.99 2.98
N LYS A 236 -16.35 10.48 1.76
CA LYS A 236 -17.58 10.72 0.99
C LYS A 236 -18.72 9.87 1.54
N LEU A 237 -18.49 8.56 1.70
CA LEU A 237 -19.54 7.63 2.12
C LEU A 237 -20.08 7.90 3.53
N VAL A 238 -19.25 8.34 4.49
CA VAL A 238 -19.75 8.73 5.82
C VAL A 238 -20.62 9.98 5.75
N ARG A 239 -20.31 10.92 4.85
CA ARG A 239 -21.14 12.11 4.64
C ARG A 239 -22.51 11.71 4.08
N ASP A 240 -22.52 10.90 3.03
CA ASP A 240 -23.75 10.40 2.41
C ASP A 240 -24.60 9.60 3.44
N ALA A 241 -23.94 8.78 4.28
CA ALA A 241 -24.56 8.08 5.39
C ALA A 241 -25.13 9.02 6.48
N GLY A 242 -24.42 10.10 6.80
CA GLY A 242 -24.85 11.10 7.77
C GLY A 242 -26.10 11.84 7.31
N GLU A 243 -26.18 12.18 6.01
CA GLU A 243 -27.31 12.90 5.43
C GLU A 243 -28.63 12.11 5.51
N VAL A 244 -28.59 10.79 5.30
CA VAL A 244 -29.79 9.92 5.38
C VAL A 244 -30.30 9.70 6.80
N THR A 245 -29.52 10.05 7.84
CA THR A 245 -29.99 9.96 9.23
C THR A 245 -30.99 11.06 9.60
N HIS A 246 -31.09 12.11 8.78
CA HIS A 246 -31.88 13.33 9.04
C HIS A 246 -31.62 13.95 10.42
N SER A 247 -30.45 13.69 11.00
CA SER A 247 -30.05 14.12 12.34
C SER A 247 -28.76 14.95 12.26
N TYR A 248 -28.59 15.88 13.19
CA TYR A 248 -27.31 16.58 13.34
C TYR A 248 -26.28 15.63 13.93
N VAL A 249 -25.37 15.18 13.09
CA VAL A 249 -24.33 14.20 13.42
C VAL A 249 -22.94 14.73 13.11
N TYR A 250 -21.98 14.35 13.94
CA TYR A 250 -20.57 14.39 13.60
C TYR A 250 -20.22 13.16 12.77
N ILE A 251 -19.53 13.41 11.67
CA ILE A 251 -19.00 12.37 10.79
C ILE A 251 -17.50 12.21 11.05
N LYS A 252 -17.08 10.97 11.33
CA LYS A 252 -15.68 10.60 11.45
C LYS A 252 -15.36 9.55 10.40
N SER A 253 -14.23 9.70 9.73
CA SER A 253 -13.69 8.68 8.84
C SER A 253 -12.37 8.19 9.39
N TRP A 254 -11.99 6.96 9.08
CA TRP A 254 -10.67 6.46 9.46
C TRP A 254 -9.54 7.35 8.90
N ILE A 255 -9.75 8.01 7.75
CA ILE A 255 -8.81 8.97 7.16
C ILE A 255 -8.63 10.19 8.06
N GLY A 256 -9.67 10.61 8.79
CA GLY A 256 -9.58 11.67 9.79
C GLY A 256 -8.96 11.17 11.10
N THR A 257 -9.46 10.05 11.63
CA THR A 257 -9.07 9.51 12.94
C THR A 257 -7.63 8.97 12.94
N TYR A 258 -7.24 8.29 11.86
CA TYR A 258 -5.91 7.71 11.63
C TYR A 258 -5.17 8.43 10.49
N GLY A 259 -5.40 9.74 10.36
CA GLY A 259 -4.86 10.53 9.24
C GLY A 259 -3.33 10.58 9.15
N TYR A 260 -2.62 10.31 10.24
CA TYR A 260 -1.17 10.14 10.21
C TYR A 260 -0.76 8.93 9.34
N MET A 261 -1.45 7.79 9.46
CA MET A 261 -1.18 6.61 8.64
C MET A 261 -1.48 6.88 7.18
N TYR A 262 -2.63 7.51 6.89
CA TYR A 262 -2.98 7.91 5.52
C TYR A 262 -1.95 8.87 4.93
N ARG A 263 -1.50 9.88 5.70
CA ARG A 263 -0.47 10.83 5.25
C ARG A 263 0.86 10.14 4.99
N ASP A 264 1.26 9.20 5.85
CA ASP A 264 2.51 8.45 5.67
C ASP A 264 2.45 7.58 4.41
N ILE A 265 1.30 6.97 4.12
CA ILE A 265 1.05 6.25 2.85
C ILE A 265 1.22 7.19 1.66
N GLN A 266 0.60 8.37 1.71
CA GLN A 266 0.71 9.35 0.63
C GLN A 266 2.15 9.86 0.47
N MET A 267 2.87 10.06 1.58
CA MET A 267 4.27 10.45 1.57
C MET A 267 5.14 9.37 0.93
N ILE A 268 4.96 8.09 1.29
CA ILE A 268 5.67 6.97 0.66
C ILE A 268 5.34 6.90 -0.83
N ARG A 269 4.07 7.03 -1.22
CA ARG A 269 3.63 7.06 -2.62
C ARG A 269 4.29 8.20 -3.39
N ALA A 270 4.40 9.39 -2.80
CA ALA A 270 5.06 10.54 -3.41
C ALA A 270 6.57 10.32 -3.59
N ILE A 271 7.25 9.76 -2.60
CA ILE A 271 8.68 9.41 -2.68
C ILE A 271 8.90 8.37 -3.79
N MET A 272 8.06 7.34 -3.84
CA MET A 272 8.12 6.30 -4.87
C MET A 272 7.85 6.86 -6.27
N TYR A 273 6.88 7.76 -6.42
CA TYR A 273 6.61 8.45 -7.67
C TYR A 273 7.81 9.29 -8.12
N LEU A 274 8.41 10.07 -7.22
CA LEU A 274 9.60 10.87 -7.51
C LEU A 274 10.80 9.99 -7.89
N ALA A 275 11.04 8.90 -7.15
CA ALA A 275 12.08 7.93 -7.46
C ALA A 275 11.84 7.28 -8.83
N MET A 276 10.59 6.93 -9.15
CA MET A 276 10.19 6.37 -10.45
C MET A 276 10.45 7.34 -11.59
N VAL A 277 10.10 8.62 -11.44
CA VAL A 277 10.42 9.66 -12.43
C VAL A 277 11.94 9.77 -12.65
N LEU A 278 12.73 9.74 -11.57
CA LEU A 278 14.19 9.78 -11.64
C LEU A 278 14.77 8.57 -12.38
N VAL A 279 14.32 7.36 -12.02
CA VAL A 279 14.74 6.10 -12.65
C VAL A 279 14.42 6.11 -14.15
N ILE A 280 13.21 6.55 -14.51
CA ILE A 280 12.80 6.69 -15.91
C ILE A 280 13.69 7.71 -16.64
N GLY A 281 13.97 8.86 -16.01
CA GLY A 281 14.84 9.90 -16.57
C GLY A 281 16.25 9.38 -16.86
N VAL A 282 16.85 8.66 -15.90
CA VAL A 282 18.17 8.04 -16.05
C VAL A 282 18.16 6.98 -17.15
N ALA A 283 17.12 6.15 -17.22
CA ALA A 283 16.99 5.13 -18.27
C ALA A 283 16.88 5.75 -19.68
N CYS A 284 16.05 6.79 -19.84
CA CYS A 284 15.90 7.52 -21.10
C CYS A 284 17.22 8.16 -21.54
N PHE A 285 17.93 8.83 -20.63
CA PHE A 285 19.24 9.42 -20.92
C PHE A 285 20.25 8.38 -21.36
N ASN A 286 20.25 7.21 -20.70
CA ASN A 286 21.11 6.09 -21.05
C ASN A 286 20.84 5.58 -22.49
N ILE A 287 19.56 5.41 -22.87
CA ILE A 287 19.18 5.01 -24.23
C ILE A 287 19.67 6.03 -25.26
N VAL A 288 19.40 7.31 -25.04
CA VAL A 288 19.83 8.38 -25.96
C VAL A 288 21.35 8.37 -26.13
N SER A 289 22.08 8.32 -25.02
CA SER A 289 23.56 8.35 -25.03
C SER A 289 24.15 7.16 -25.78
N THR A 290 23.59 5.98 -25.55
CA THR A 290 24.02 4.73 -26.19
C THR A 290 23.77 4.76 -27.69
N LEU A 291 22.60 5.25 -28.11
CA LEU A 291 22.26 5.33 -29.53
C LEU A 291 23.07 6.40 -30.27
N VAL A 292 23.30 7.57 -29.65
CA VAL A 292 24.18 8.60 -30.24
C VAL A 292 25.59 8.05 -30.44
N MET A 293 26.10 7.31 -29.45
CA MET A 293 27.42 6.70 -29.57
C MET A 293 27.46 5.61 -30.65
N ALA A 294 26.44 4.75 -30.72
CA ALA A 294 26.33 3.73 -31.76
C ALA A 294 26.28 4.36 -33.18
N VAL A 295 25.60 5.50 -33.34
CA VAL A 295 25.59 6.25 -34.61
C VAL A 295 26.99 6.75 -34.96
N LYS A 296 27.75 7.26 -33.98
CA LYS A 296 29.13 7.74 -34.19
C LYS A 296 30.05 6.60 -34.60
N ASP A 297 30.00 5.48 -33.90
CA ASP A 297 30.84 4.31 -34.17
C ASP A 297 30.51 3.65 -35.52
N LYS A 298 29.25 3.75 -35.97
CA LYS A 298 28.78 3.25 -37.27
C LYS A 298 28.74 4.30 -38.38
N SER A 299 29.34 5.46 -38.17
CA SER A 299 29.34 6.57 -39.15
C SER A 299 29.92 6.17 -40.51
N SER A 300 31.03 5.41 -40.54
CA SER A 300 31.64 4.90 -41.78
C SER A 300 30.72 3.93 -42.52
N ASP A 301 30.08 2.98 -41.79
CA ASP A 301 29.12 2.04 -42.37
C ASP A 301 27.89 2.78 -42.96
N ILE A 302 27.41 3.83 -42.28
CA ILE A 302 26.33 4.69 -42.76
C ILE A 302 26.76 5.42 -44.05
N ALA A 303 27.99 5.96 -44.10
CA ALA A 303 28.51 6.65 -45.26
C ALA A 303 28.54 5.73 -46.49
N VAL A 304 29.00 4.48 -46.34
CA VAL A 304 29.00 3.47 -47.42
C VAL A 304 27.57 3.15 -47.89
N LEU A 305 26.62 2.97 -46.96
CA LEU A 305 25.23 2.73 -47.35
C LEU A 305 24.65 3.91 -48.13
N ARG A 306 25.01 5.14 -47.77
CA ARG A 306 24.56 6.34 -48.47
C ARG A 306 25.20 6.50 -49.85
N THR A 307 26.47 6.17 -50.03
CA THR A 307 27.11 6.19 -51.36
C THR A 307 26.52 5.12 -52.28
N LEU A 308 26.02 4.01 -51.72
CA LEU A 308 25.25 3.00 -52.46
C LEU A 308 23.78 3.41 -52.73
N GLY A 309 23.35 4.60 -52.33
CA GLY A 309 22.01 5.14 -52.62
C GLY A 309 20.96 4.97 -51.51
N ALA A 310 21.36 4.63 -50.28
CA ALA A 310 20.42 4.56 -49.16
C ALA A 310 19.78 5.92 -48.84
N LYS A 311 18.44 5.98 -48.89
CA LYS A 311 17.66 7.18 -48.54
C LYS A 311 17.64 7.43 -47.03
N ASP A 312 17.42 8.68 -46.63
CA ASP A 312 17.28 9.11 -45.22
C ASP A 312 16.31 8.23 -44.41
N GLY A 313 15.17 7.87 -45.02
CA GLY A 313 14.15 7.03 -44.37
C GLY A 313 14.67 5.65 -43.99
N LEU A 314 15.53 5.05 -44.82
CA LEU A 314 16.12 3.74 -44.53
C LEU A 314 17.10 3.84 -43.35
N ILE A 315 17.97 4.85 -43.34
CA ILE A 315 18.91 5.08 -42.25
C ILE A 315 18.18 5.35 -40.93
N ARG A 316 17.12 6.18 -40.94
CA ARG A 316 16.28 6.43 -39.76
C ARG A 316 15.65 5.13 -39.25
N ALA A 317 15.06 4.33 -40.14
CA ALA A 317 14.41 3.08 -39.77
C ALA A 317 15.38 2.08 -39.13
N ILE A 318 16.63 1.97 -39.62
CA ILE A 318 17.65 1.09 -39.04
C ILE A 318 17.93 1.46 -37.57
N PHE A 319 18.13 2.74 -37.27
CA PHE A 319 18.46 3.18 -35.92
C PHE A 319 17.24 3.17 -34.97
N ILE A 320 16.03 3.35 -35.50
CA ILE A 320 14.79 3.13 -34.73
C ILE A 320 14.68 1.66 -34.33
N TRP A 321 14.86 0.73 -35.27
CA TRP A 321 14.85 -0.71 -34.95
C TRP A 321 15.96 -1.11 -34.00
N TYR A 322 17.15 -0.53 -34.15
CA TYR A 322 18.27 -0.78 -33.26
C TYR A 322 17.94 -0.40 -31.81
N GLY A 323 17.40 0.82 -31.60
CA GLY A 323 17.01 1.28 -30.28
C GLY A 323 15.81 0.53 -29.70
N LEU A 324 14.84 0.14 -30.55
CA LEU A 324 13.74 -0.72 -30.13
C LEU A 324 14.22 -2.09 -29.66
N LEU A 325 15.18 -2.72 -30.35
CA LEU A 325 15.73 -4.02 -29.96
C LEU A 325 16.51 -3.94 -28.65
N ALA A 326 17.34 -2.90 -28.47
CA ALA A 326 18.06 -2.67 -27.23
C ALA A 326 17.09 -2.40 -26.05
N GLY A 327 16.08 -1.56 -26.28
CA GLY A 327 15.01 -1.29 -25.34
C GLY A 327 14.23 -2.55 -24.97
N LEU A 328 13.82 -3.35 -25.96
CA LEU A 328 13.08 -4.59 -25.73
C LEU A 328 13.90 -5.61 -24.93
N LEU A 329 15.17 -5.83 -25.27
CA LEU A 329 16.05 -6.75 -24.53
C LEU A 329 16.26 -6.28 -23.10
N GLY A 330 16.51 -4.99 -22.89
CA GLY A 330 16.64 -4.39 -21.56
C GLY A 330 15.34 -4.51 -20.76
N SER A 331 14.22 -4.13 -21.35
CA SER A 331 12.92 -4.17 -20.65
C SER A 331 12.46 -5.59 -20.36
N VAL A 332 12.62 -6.56 -21.27
CA VAL A 332 12.24 -7.96 -21.01
C VAL A 332 13.12 -8.58 -19.93
N SER A 333 14.44 -8.37 -20.00
CA SER A 333 15.34 -8.86 -18.95
C SER A 333 15.07 -8.19 -17.60
N GLY A 334 14.78 -6.88 -17.60
CA GLY A 334 14.35 -6.14 -16.42
C GLY A 334 13.02 -6.61 -15.85
N VAL A 335 12.04 -6.96 -16.70
CA VAL A 335 10.77 -7.56 -16.27
C VAL A 335 11.02 -8.90 -15.61
N VAL A 336 11.83 -9.78 -16.22
CA VAL A 336 12.13 -11.09 -15.63
C VAL A 336 12.78 -10.94 -14.26
N VAL A 337 13.83 -10.11 -14.15
CA VAL A 337 14.51 -9.85 -12.88
C VAL A 337 13.57 -9.19 -11.87
N GLY A 338 12.83 -8.16 -12.29
CA GLY A 338 11.90 -7.42 -11.44
C GLY A 338 10.79 -8.29 -10.89
N VAL A 339 10.18 -9.14 -11.72
CA VAL A 339 9.14 -10.10 -11.29
C VAL A 339 9.73 -11.13 -10.32
N LEU A 340 10.89 -11.72 -10.64
CA LEU A 340 11.54 -12.70 -9.76
C LEU A 340 11.86 -12.12 -8.38
N VAL A 341 12.40 -10.89 -8.34
CA VAL A 341 12.71 -10.21 -7.09
C VAL A 341 11.43 -9.78 -6.38
N ALA A 342 10.42 -9.24 -7.08
CA ALA A 342 9.16 -8.83 -6.48
C ALA A 342 8.42 -10.01 -5.81
N LEU A 343 8.39 -11.18 -6.44
CA LEU A 343 7.78 -12.39 -5.87
C LEU A 343 8.55 -12.94 -4.66
N ASN A 344 9.85 -12.65 -4.58
CA ASN A 344 10.74 -13.12 -3.50
C ASN A 344 11.25 -11.96 -2.63
N LEU A 345 10.55 -10.82 -2.60
CA LEU A 345 11.07 -9.61 -1.97
C LEU A 345 11.33 -9.85 -0.48
N THR A 346 10.36 -10.46 0.21
CA THR A 346 10.47 -10.72 1.65
C THR A 346 11.64 -11.67 1.98
N PRO A 347 11.82 -12.85 1.34
CA PRO A 347 13.01 -13.67 1.52
C PRO A 347 14.33 -12.93 1.25
N VAL A 348 14.42 -12.17 0.15
CA VAL A 348 15.63 -11.44 -0.23
C VAL A 348 16.01 -10.42 0.85
N MET A 349 15.02 -9.71 1.41
CA MET A 349 15.24 -8.74 2.47
C MET A 349 15.69 -9.40 3.78
N ARG A 350 15.11 -10.55 4.17
CA ARG A 350 15.57 -11.26 5.38
C ARG A 350 17.03 -11.72 5.28
N VAL A 351 17.47 -12.17 4.10
CA VAL A 351 18.88 -12.50 3.87
C VAL A 351 19.75 -11.26 4.06
N PHE A 352 19.31 -10.10 3.56
CA PHE A 352 20.01 -8.84 3.72
C PHE A 352 20.08 -8.38 5.19
N GLU A 353 18.99 -8.51 5.94
CA GLU A 353 18.96 -8.23 7.39
C GLU A 353 19.91 -9.13 8.18
N HIS A 354 19.98 -10.43 7.82
CA HIS A 354 20.90 -11.37 8.47
C HIS A 354 22.36 -11.02 8.22
N ILE A 355 22.69 -10.52 7.03
CA ILE A 355 24.06 -10.10 6.67
C ILE A 355 24.42 -8.76 7.32
N THR A 356 23.48 -7.82 7.39
CA THR A 356 23.74 -6.45 7.90
C THR A 356 23.59 -6.33 9.41
N GLY A 357 22.90 -7.27 10.07
CA GLY A 357 22.68 -7.26 11.52
C GLY A 357 21.67 -6.22 12.00
N HIS A 358 20.99 -5.51 11.10
CA HIS A 358 19.98 -4.49 11.42
C HIS A 358 18.60 -4.93 10.92
N GLN A 359 17.59 -4.86 11.79
CA GLN A 359 16.19 -5.02 11.41
C GLN A 359 15.71 -3.74 10.72
N LEU A 360 15.20 -3.87 9.48
CA LEU A 360 14.76 -2.71 8.70
C LEU A 360 13.40 -2.18 9.16
N LEU A 361 12.56 -3.03 9.74
CA LEU A 361 11.22 -2.69 10.22
C LEU A 361 11.07 -3.07 11.69
N ALA A 362 10.77 -2.09 12.54
CA ALA A 362 10.42 -2.33 13.94
C ALA A 362 8.93 -2.65 14.05
N GLY A 363 8.59 -3.93 14.18
CA GLY A 363 7.21 -4.42 14.30
C GLY A 363 6.45 -3.93 15.56
N ASP A 364 7.15 -3.33 16.51
CA ASP A 364 6.55 -2.76 17.72
C ASP A 364 5.86 -1.40 17.45
N ILE A 365 6.32 -0.67 16.43
CA ILE A 365 5.78 0.64 16.03
C ILE A 365 4.95 0.50 14.75
N TYR A 366 5.42 -0.30 13.80
CA TYR A 366 4.75 -0.57 12.53
C TYR A 366 3.99 -1.89 12.58
N PHE A 367 2.80 -1.93 11.97
CA PHE A 367 1.92 -3.10 11.96
C PHE A 367 2.43 -4.29 11.10
N ILE A 368 3.58 -4.11 10.43
CA ILE A 368 4.25 -5.11 9.60
C ILE A 368 5.72 -5.20 10.04
N ASP A 369 6.18 -6.42 10.29
CA ASP A 369 7.57 -6.77 10.64
C ASP A 369 8.39 -7.25 9.43
N PHE A 370 7.83 -7.14 8.21
CA PHE A 370 8.48 -7.53 6.97
C PHE A 370 8.11 -6.57 5.83
N LEU A 371 8.91 -6.53 4.76
CA LEU A 371 8.59 -5.79 3.54
C LEU A 371 7.57 -6.58 2.71
N PRO A 372 6.30 -6.12 2.61
CA PRO A 372 5.29 -6.80 1.81
C PRO A 372 5.54 -6.54 0.32
N SER A 373 5.11 -7.49 -0.50
CA SER A 373 5.13 -7.36 -1.96
C SER A 373 3.91 -8.04 -2.55
N GLU A 374 3.28 -7.37 -3.50
CA GLU A 374 2.18 -7.90 -4.28
C GLU A 374 2.33 -7.50 -5.74
N LEU A 375 2.57 -8.50 -6.59
CA LEU A 375 2.79 -8.29 -8.01
C LEU A 375 1.45 -8.18 -8.74
N HIS A 376 1.18 -7.03 -9.36
CA HIS A 376 0.03 -6.84 -10.24
C HIS A 376 0.48 -6.87 -11.70
N TRP A 377 -0.07 -7.78 -12.49
CA TRP A 377 0.32 -7.94 -13.90
C TRP A 377 0.03 -6.71 -14.75
N ILE A 378 -0.99 -5.93 -14.40
CA ILE A 378 -1.30 -4.67 -15.09
C ILE A 378 -0.15 -3.66 -14.94
N ASP A 379 0.49 -3.60 -13.78
CA ASP A 379 1.65 -2.74 -13.54
C ASP A 379 2.84 -3.21 -14.35
N VAL A 380 3.09 -4.53 -14.39
CA VAL A 380 4.19 -5.12 -15.18
C VAL A 380 4.02 -4.81 -16.67
N ILE A 381 2.81 -5.01 -17.22
CA ILE A 381 2.51 -4.71 -18.62
C ILE A 381 2.60 -3.21 -18.89
N SER A 382 2.14 -2.37 -17.96
CA SER A 382 2.20 -0.90 -18.08
C SER A 382 3.64 -0.39 -18.08
N VAL A 383 4.50 -0.92 -17.19
CA VAL A 383 5.93 -0.59 -17.16
C VAL A 383 6.62 -1.06 -18.44
N LEU A 384 6.36 -2.29 -18.89
CA LEU A 384 6.93 -2.81 -20.15
C LEU A 384 6.51 -1.95 -21.36
N GLY A 385 5.22 -1.64 -21.47
CA GLY A 385 4.68 -0.78 -22.53
C GLY A 385 5.29 0.61 -22.51
N THR A 386 5.37 1.23 -21.34
CA THR A 386 5.97 2.56 -21.15
C THR A 386 7.46 2.55 -21.51
N ALA A 387 8.21 1.52 -21.10
CA ALA A 387 9.63 1.41 -21.42
C ALA A 387 9.88 1.24 -22.93
N ILE A 388 9.03 0.50 -23.64
CA ILE A 388 9.11 0.36 -25.10
C ILE A 388 8.78 1.69 -25.79
N VAL A 389 7.72 2.38 -25.37
CA VAL A 389 7.33 3.69 -25.92
C VAL A 389 8.43 4.72 -25.71
N LEU A 390 8.99 4.79 -24.50
CA LEU A 390 10.11 5.69 -24.19
C LEU A 390 11.36 5.35 -24.99
N SER A 391 11.66 4.05 -25.18
CA SER A 391 12.77 3.62 -26.04
C SER A 391 12.58 4.08 -27.48
N LEU A 392 11.35 4.01 -28.01
CA LEU A 392 11.02 4.48 -29.35
C LEU A 392 11.20 6.00 -29.48
N ILE A 393 10.70 6.76 -28.50
CA ILE A 393 10.84 8.23 -28.45
C ILE A 393 12.32 8.63 -28.34
N ALA A 394 13.06 8.00 -27.43
CA ALA A 394 14.49 8.23 -27.24
C ALA A 394 15.30 7.90 -28.50
N SER A 395 14.87 6.92 -29.29
CA SER A 395 15.52 6.52 -30.55
C SER A 395 15.32 7.50 -31.69
N TRP A 396 14.34 8.41 -31.59
CA TRP A 396 14.07 9.37 -32.65
C TRP A 396 15.25 10.32 -32.87
N TYR A 397 15.72 10.98 -31.80
CA TYR A 397 16.79 11.99 -31.91
C TYR A 397 18.08 11.41 -32.57
N PRO A 398 18.62 10.27 -32.12
CA PRO A 398 19.76 9.61 -32.76
C PRO A 398 19.49 9.19 -34.21
N ALA A 399 18.30 8.66 -34.51
CA ALA A 399 17.95 8.25 -35.88
C ALA A 399 17.93 9.44 -36.85
N ARG A 400 17.39 10.59 -36.41
CA ARG A 400 17.46 11.84 -37.18
C ARG A 400 18.90 12.28 -37.41
N ARG A 401 19.74 12.23 -36.37
CA ARG A 401 21.17 12.58 -36.46
C ARG A 401 21.93 11.67 -37.43
N ALA A 402 21.69 10.36 -37.39
CA ALA A 402 22.28 9.38 -38.31
C ALA A 402 21.96 9.68 -39.78
N SER A 403 20.72 10.07 -40.08
CA SER A 403 20.30 10.42 -41.45
C SER A 403 20.86 11.73 -41.98
N ARG A 404 21.60 12.50 -41.17
CA ARG A 404 22.23 13.76 -41.59
C ARG A 404 23.76 13.67 -41.71
N ILE A 405 24.31 12.46 -41.62
CA ILE A 405 25.75 12.23 -41.82
C ILE A 405 26.10 12.44 -43.30
N ASP A 406 27.09 13.30 -43.55
CA ASP A 406 27.65 13.56 -44.87
C ASP A 406 28.68 12.48 -45.23
N PRO A 407 28.44 11.67 -46.29
CA PRO A 407 29.36 10.61 -46.70
C PRO A 407 30.75 11.12 -47.09
N ALA A 408 30.84 12.31 -47.71
CA ALA A 408 32.10 12.85 -48.21
C ALA A 408 33.03 13.25 -47.06
N ARG A 409 32.45 13.78 -45.98
CA ARG A 409 33.19 14.16 -44.77
C ARG A 409 33.72 12.93 -44.02
N VAL A 410 32.85 11.94 -43.80
CA VAL A 410 33.23 10.73 -43.04
C VAL A 410 34.26 9.88 -43.79
N LEU A 411 34.16 9.76 -45.12
CA LEU A 411 35.09 8.94 -45.91
C LEU A 411 36.43 9.64 -46.18
N SER A 412 36.51 10.97 -46.05
CA SER A 412 37.76 11.73 -46.16
C SER A 412 38.55 11.80 -44.85
N GLY A 413 38.02 11.25 -43.75
CA GLY A 413 38.68 11.22 -42.44
C GLY A 413 38.65 12.55 -41.67
N GLN A 414 37.79 13.50 -42.08
CA GLN A 414 37.53 14.78 -41.42
C GLN A 414 36.27 14.73 -40.53
#